data_AF-A0A938VEC6-F1
#
_entry.id   AF-A0A938VEC6-F1
#
_cell.length_a   1.000
_cell.length_b   1.000
_cell.length_c   1.000
_cell.angle_alpha   90.00
_cell.angle_beta   90.00
_cell.angle_gamma   90.00
#
_symmetry.space_group_name_H-M   'P 1'
#
loop_
_entity.id
_entity.type
_entity.pdbx_description
1 polymer ?
#
loop_
_entity_poly.entity_id
_entity_poly.type
_entity_poly.pdbx_seq_one_letter_code
_entity_poly.pdbx_strand_id
1 'polypeptide(L)'
;MALRIACHGITWGRDGFDTATREIAEMGFEGFEAFAFVVDDFDFDGLEEFRSVLHARRLRLVALYGGGEMHDSSRFETVVAQNTRIA
;
A
#
# COMPACT_ATOMS: atom_id res chain seq x y z
N MET A 1 -14.38 -20.83 10.41
CA MET A 1 -14.04 -19.51 9.86
C MET A 1 -13.13 -19.70 8.66
N ALA A 2 -13.36 -18.99 7.56
CA ALA A 2 -12.43 -18.97 6.44
C ALA A 2 -11.35 -17.91 6.69
N LEU A 3 -10.10 -18.24 6.36
CA LEU A 3 -8.98 -17.29 6.39
C LEU A 3 -9.13 -16.32 5.20
N ARG A 4 -8.94 -15.02 5.45
CA ARG A 4 -8.91 -13.99 4.40
C ARG A 4 -7.45 -13.73 4.02
N ILE A 5 -7.19 -13.65 2.71
CA ILE A 5 -5.85 -13.44 2.17
C ILE A 5 -5.86 -12.14 1.37
N ALA A 6 -4.80 -11.34 1.53
CA ALA A 6 -4.55 -10.14 0.77
C ALA A 6 -3.25 -10.31 -0.04
N CYS A 7 -3.11 -9.52 -1.11
CA CYS A 7 -1.90 -9.51 -1.92
C CYS A 7 -1.18 -8.17 -1.75
N HIS A 8 0.12 -8.24 -1.47
CA HIS A 8 0.98 -7.06 -1.43
C HIS A 8 1.43 -6.69 -2.84
N GLY A 9 1.21 -5.44 -3.24
CA GLY A 9 1.61 -4.90 -4.55
C GLY A 9 3.12 -4.80 -4.82
N ILE A 10 4.00 -5.38 -3.99
CA ILE A 10 5.46 -5.17 -4.09
C ILE A 10 6.11 -5.62 -5.37
N THR A 11 5.57 -6.67 -5.96
CA THR A 11 6.09 -7.24 -7.20
C THR A 11 6.06 -6.27 -8.38
N TRP A 12 5.18 -5.26 -8.38
CA TRP A 12 4.99 -4.35 -9.51
C TRP A 12 5.83 -3.05 -9.42
N GLY A 13 6.53 -2.82 -8.30
CA GLY A 13 7.36 -1.63 -8.13
C GLY A 13 6.59 -0.31 -7.98
N ARG A 14 7.31 0.81 -8.04
CA ARG A 14 6.79 2.16 -7.73
C ARG A 14 5.68 2.60 -8.69
N ASP A 15 5.92 2.52 -9.99
CA ASP A 15 4.97 2.99 -11.02
C ASP A 15 3.90 1.93 -11.36
N GLY A 16 3.85 0.84 -10.58
CA GLY A 16 3.06 -0.34 -10.85
C GLY A 16 1.67 -0.35 -10.24
N PHE A 17 1.24 0.70 -9.54
CA PHE A 17 0.00 0.69 -8.75
C PHE A 17 -1.24 0.30 -9.56
N ASP A 18 -1.41 0.89 -10.75
CA ASP A 18 -2.57 0.60 -11.60
C ASP A 18 -2.58 -0.86 -12.07
N THR A 19 -1.45 -1.33 -12.59
CA THR A 19 -1.24 -2.71 -13.04
C THR A 19 -1.44 -3.70 -11.89
N ALA A 20 -0.85 -3.42 -10.72
CA ALA A 20 -0.94 -4.28 -9.54
C ALA A 20 -2.39 -4.46 -9.10
N THR A 21 -3.12 -3.36 -8.91
CA THR A 21 -4.50 -3.44 -8.44
C THR A 21 -5.43 -4.08 -9.46
N ARG A 22 -5.20 -3.89 -10.78
CA ARG A 22 -5.92 -4.62 -11.83
C ARG A 22 -5.67 -6.13 -11.73
N GLU A 23 -4.40 -6.55 -11.78
CA GLU A 23 -4.03 -7.97 -11.85
C GLU A 23 -4.37 -8.72 -10.55
N ILE A 24 -4.20 -8.07 -9.40
CA ILE A 24 -4.62 -8.63 -8.10
C ILE A 24 -6.13 -8.88 -8.06
N ALA A 25 -6.93 -7.94 -8.57
CA ALA A 25 -8.37 -8.12 -8.67
C ALA A 25 -8.75 -9.23 -9.67
N GLU A 26 -8.08 -9.30 -10.82
CA GLU A 26 -8.28 -10.38 -11.81
C GLU A 26 -7.93 -11.78 -11.25
N MET A 27 -6.97 -11.86 -10.33
CA MET A 27 -6.64 -13.09 -9.59
C MET A 27 -7.67 -13.46 -8.52
N GLY A 28 -8.66 -12.60 -8.25
CA GLY A 28 -9.76 -12.85 -7.31
C GLY A 28 -9.48 -12.45 -5.86
N PHE A 29 -8.43 -11.67 -5.60
CA PHE A 29 -8.21 -11.09 -4.28
C PHE A 29 -9.17 -9.92 -4.01
N GLU A 30 -9.61 -9.80 -2.77
CA GLU A 30 -10.39 -8.64 -2.29
C GLU A 30 -9.57 -7.72 -1.37
N GLY A 31 -8.43 -8.22 -0.86
CA GLY A 31 -7.52 -7.49 0.01
C GLY A 31 -6.26 -7.07 -0.72
N PHE A 32 -5.88 -5.80 -0.54
CA PHE A 32 -4.68 -5.20 -1.12
C PHE A 32 -3.83 -4.57 -0.02
N GLU A 33 -2.53 -4.82 -0.05
CA GLU A 33 -1.54 -4.14 0.77
C GLU A 33 -0.69 -3.21 -0.11
N ALA A 34 -0.75 -1.92 0.23
CA ALA A 34 -0.05 -0.86 -0.47
C ALA A 34 1.28 -0.54 0.22
N PHE A 35 2.18 0.10 -0.52
CA PHE A 35 3.43 0.61 0.04
C PHE A 35 3.30 1.99 0.65
N ALA A 36 4.21 2.29 1.57
CA ALA A 36 4.45 3.64 2.05
C ALA A 36 4.65 4.67 0.91
N PHE A 37 5.30 4.31 -0.20
CA PHE A 37 5.52 5.28 -1.28
C PHE A 37 4.27 5.60 -2.11
N VAL A 38 3.23 4.78 -2.06
CA VAL A 38 1.92 5.18 -2.62
C VAL A 38 1.37 6.37 -1.83
N VAL A 39 1.65 6.46 -0.54
CA VAL A 39 1.29 7.64 0.26
C VAL A 39 2.12 8.87 -0.14
N ASP A 40 3.37 8.67 -0.56
CA ASP A 40 4.20 9.77 -1.10
C ASP A 40 3.72 10.23 -2.49
N ASP A 41 3.27 9.31 -3.34
CA ASP A 41 2.84 9.61 -4.72
C ASP A 41 1.41 10.21 -4.79
N PHE A 42 0.53 9.84 -3.86
CA PHE A 42 -0.82 10.43 -3.77
C PHE A 42 -0.87 11.68 -2.88
N ASP A 43 0.10 11.89 -1.98
CA ASP A 43 0.01 12.88 -0.89
C ASP A 43 -1.33 12.79 -0.12
N PHE A 44 -1.60 13.68 0.83
CA PHE A 44 -2.92 13.69 1.49
C PHE A 44 -4.07 14.06 0.53
N ASP A 45 -3.77 14.81 -0.53
CA ASP A 45 -4.77 15.33 -1.47
C ASP A 45 -5.27 14.27 -2.48
N GLY A 46 -4.50 13.22 -2.74
CA GLY A 46 -4.83 12.13 -3.67
C GLY A 46 -5.57 10.95 -3.04
N LEU A 47 -5.88 11.00 -1.75
CA LEU A 47 -6.49 9.88 -1.02
C LEU A 47 -7.83 9.43 -1.63
N GLU A 48 -8.66 10.36 -2.12
CA GLU A 48 -9.94 10.05 -2.76
C GLU A 48 -9.76 9.39 -4.12
N GLU A 49 -8.72 9.75 -4.88
CA GLU A 49 -8.37 9.08 -6.13
C GLU A 49 -7.92 7.64 -5.85
N PHE A 50 -7.02 7.46 -4.88
CA PHE A 50 -6.58 6.13 -4.44
C PHE A 50 -7.76 5.25 -4.00
N ARG A 51 -8.67 5.80 -3.18
CA ARG A 51 -9.89 5.11 -2.75
C ARG A 51 -10.79 4.74 -3.94
N SER A 52 -10.96 5.66 -4.88
CA SER A 52 -11.78 5.44 -6.09
C SER A 52 -11.24 4.27 -6.92
N VAL A 53 -9.91 4.20 -7.12
CA VAL A 53 -9.25 3.11 -7.84
C VAL A 53 -9.48 1.77 -7.17
N LEU A 54 -9.29 1.67 -5.85
CA LEU A 54 -9.53 0.43 -5.12
C LEU A 54 -11.01 0.03 -5.17
N HIS A 55 -11.93 0.98 -5.02
CA HIS A 55 -13.36 0.72 -5.05
C HIS A 55 -13.82 0.22 -6.44
N ALA A 56 -13.34 0.84 -7.52
CA ALA A 56 -13.62 0.41 -8.89
C ALA A 56 -13.18 -1.04 -9.14
N ARG A 57 -12.13 -1.49 -8.45
CA ARG A 57 -11.56 -2.84 -8.54
C ARG A 57 -12.07 -3.80 -7.45
N ARG A 58 -13.02 -3.36 -6.61
CA ARG A 58 -13.55 -4.10 -5.44
C ARG A 58 -12.46 -4.55 -4.46
N LEU A 59 -11.34 -3.83 -4.41
CA LEU A 59 -10.26 -4.06 -3.46
C LEU A 59 -10.47 -3.24 -2.19
N ARG A 60 -9.96 -3.77 -1.09
CA ARG A 60 -9.90 -3.09 0.21
C ARG A 60 -8.44 -2.97 0.62
N LEU A 61 -8.02 -1.76 0.98
CA LEU A 61 -6.74 -1.57 1.65
C LEU A 61 -6.81 -2.27 3.01
N VAL A 62 -5.95 -3.26 3.24
CA VAL A 62 -5.90 -4.00 4.51
C VAL A 62 -4.72 -3.62 5.39
N ALA A 63 -3.65 -3.12 4.79
CA ALA A 63 -2.42 -2.73 5.44
C ALA A 63 -1.65 -1.73 4.60
N LEU A 64 -0.87 -0.88 5.28
CA LEU A 64 0.17 -0.05 4.68
C LEU A 64 1.51 -0.60 5.13
N TYR A 65 2.35 -0.95 4.16
CA TYR A 65 3.70 -1.42 4.45
C TYR A 65 4.59 -0.23 4.82
N GLY A 66 4.85 -0.08 6.13
CA GLY A 66 5.84 0.86 6.65
C GLY A 66 7.26 0.37 6.37
N GLY A 67 8.03 1.17 5.64
CA GLY A 67 9.38 0.83 5.19
C GLY A 67 10.47 1.60 5.94
N GLY A 68 11.69 1.51 5.41
CA GLY A 68 12.85 2.27 5.88
C GLY A 68 14.08 1.40 6.14
N GLU A 69 15.21 2.05 6.38
CA GLU A 69 16.48 1.38 6.73
C GLU A 69 16.44 0.93 8.20
N MET A 70 15.57 -0.04 8.50
CA MET A 70 15.36 -0.56 9.86
C MET A 70 16.59 -1.23 10.47
N HIS A 71 17.63 -1.48 9.67
CA HIS A 71 18.92 -2.01 10.12
C HIS A 71 19.88 -0.92 10.61
N ASP A 72 19.68 0.34 10.21
CA ASP A 72 20.50 1.47 10.65
C ASP A 72 19.85 2.14 11.87
N SER A 73 20.43 1.88 13.04
CA SER A 73 19.96 2.46 14.30
C SER A 73 19.99 3.99 14.32
N SER A 74 20.86 4.64 13.51
CA SER A 74 20.93 6.10 13.44
C SER A 74 19.67 6.72 12.82
N ARG A 75 18.87 5.92 12.11
CA ARG A 75 17.66 6.36 11.41
C ARG A 75 16.37 6.05 12.14
N PHE A 76 16.43 5.42 13.32
CA PHE A 76 15.24 4.94 14.05
C PHE A 76 14.16 6.01 14.20
N GLU A 77 14.49 7.16 14.81
CA GLU A 77 13.53 8.25 15.06
C GLU A 77 12.90 8.76 13.75
N THR A 78 13.72 8.95 12.71
CA THR A 78 13.24 9.42 11.40
C THR A 78 12.31 8.41 10.73
N VAL A 79 12.65 7.13 10.78
CA VAL A 79 11.84 6.05 10.17
C VAL A 79 10.52 5.87 10.91
N VAL A 80 10.54 5.92 12.25
CA VAL A 80 9.32 5.86 13.08
C VAL A 80 8.42 7.06 12.81
N ALA A 81 8.98 8.28 12.79
CA ALA A 81 8.23 9.49 12.50
C ALA A 81 7.58 9.46 11.11
N GLN A 82 8.31 9.01 10.08
CA GLN A 82 7.78 8.87 8.72
C GLN A 82 6.62 7.86 8.66
N ASN A 83 6.81 6.67 9.23
CA ASN A 83 5.77 5.63 9.23
C ASN A 83 4.53 6.02 10.07
N THR A 84 4.71 6.78 11.16
CA THR A 84 3.59 7.26 11.99
C THR A 84 2.77 8.34 11.29
N ARG A 85 3.36 9.11 10.36
CA ARG A 85 2.63 10.13 9.59
C ARG A 85 1.61 9.52 8.62
N ILE A 86 1.89 8.31 8.13
CA ILE A 86 1.13 7.65 7.06
C ILE A 86 0.14 6.59 7.57
N ALA A 87 0.22 6.21 8.86
CA ALA A 87 -0.64 5.22 9.51
C ALA A 87 -1.75 5.88 10.33
#